data_AF-A0A401ZBV7-F1
#
_entry.id   AF-A0A401ZBV7-F1
#
_cell.length_a   1.000
_cell.length_b   1.000
_cell.length_c   1.000
_cell.angle_alpha   90.00
_cell.angle_beta   90.00
_cell.angle_gamma   90.00
#
_symmetry.space_group_name_H-M   'P 1'
#
loop_
_entity.id
_entity.type
_entity.pdbx_description
1 polymer ?
#
loop_
_entity_poly.entity_id
_entity_poly.type
_entity_poly.pdbx_seq_one_letter_code
_entity_poly.pdbx_strand_id
1 'polypeptide(L)' 'MVESALAAIQRQQIEIAVGELLLTSDFYMRQSIAERIRHLISHADPSLDIHSFSEAAQDELRDLNLLPEN' A
#
# COMPACT_ATOMS: atom_id res chain seq x y z
N MET A 1 1.38 -0.94 -18.94
CA MET A 1 -0.08 -0.92 -19.17
C MET A 1 -0.59 0.43 -18.70
N VAL A 2 -1.63 1.00 -19.31
CA VAL A 2 -2.21 2.26 -18.82
C VAL A 2 -3.00 1.94 -17.55
N GLU A 3 -2.67 2.61 -16.45
CA GLU A 3 -3.36 2.46 -15.17
C GLU A 3 -4.85 2.85 -15.32
N SER A 4 -5.76 2.01 -14.81
CA SER A 4 -7.18 2.35 -14.82
C SER A 4 -7.48 3.47 -13.82
N ALA A 5 -8.57 4.22 -14.03
CA ALA A 5 -9.00 5.24 -13.07
C ALA A 5 -9.27 4.64 -11.67
N LEU A 6 -9.71 3.37 -11.62
CA LEU A 6 -9.91 2.63 -10.37
C LEU A 6 -8.58 2.30 -9.69
N ALA A 7 -7.59 1.83 -10.46
CA ALA A 7 -6.25 1.56 -9.95
C ALA A 7 -5.61 2.81 -9.33
N ALA A 8 -5.75 3.97 -9.98
CA ALA A 8 -5.24 5.24 -9.43
C ALA A 8 -5.90 5.62 -8.09
N ILE A 9 -7.21 5.35 -7.93
CA ILE A 9 -7.92 5.58 -6.66
C ILE A 9 -7.43 4.59 -5.59
N GLN A 10 -7.30 3.31 -5.93
CA GLN A 10 -6.80 2.29 -5.01
C GLN A 10 -5.36 2.56 -4.57
N ARG A 11 -4.50 3.03 -5.49
CA ARG A 11 -3.15 3.50 -5.18
C ARG A 11 -3.17 4.58 -4.11
N GLN A 12 -4.04 5.59 -4.27
CA GLN A 12 -4.16 6.66 -3.30
C GLN A 12 -4.67 6.17 -1.94
N GLN A 13 -5.59 5.21 -1.90
CA GLN A 13 -6.05 4.59 -0.66
C GLN A 13 -4.94 3.82 0.06
N ILE A 14 -4.12 3.09 -0.69
CA ILE A 14 -2.96 2.35 -0.16
C ILE A 14 -1.92 3.34 0.40
N GLU A 15 -1.59 4.41 -0.34
CA GLU A 15 -0.67 5.48 0.13
C GLU A 15 -1.13 6.10 1.45
N ILE A 16 -2.43 6.43 1.55
CA ILE A 16 -2.99 6.98 2.79
C ILE A 16 -2.84 5.98 3.94
N ALA A 17 -3.15 4.71 3.71
CA ALA A 17 -3.02 3.67 4.73
C ALA A 17 -1.56 3.44 5.16
N VAL A 18 -0.60 3.52 4.24
CA VAL A 18 0.83 3.47 4.57
C VAL A 18 1.25 4.70 5.39
N GLY A 19 0.78 5.90 5.02
CA GLY A 19 1.00 7.10 5.81
C GLY A 19 0.45 6.97 7.24
N GLU A 20 -0.74 6.41 7.40
CA GLU A 20 -1.30 6.10 8.73
C GLU A 20 -0.43 5.12 9.51
N LEU A 21 0.08 4.06 8.85
CA LEU A 21 0.96 3.09 9.48
C LEU A 21 2.24 3.74 10.00
N LEU A 22 2.88 4.58 9.18
CA LEU A 22 4.13 5.29 9.52
C LEU A 22 3.95 6.25 10.71
N LEU A 23 2.79 6.89 10.81
CA LEU A 23 2.48 7.86 11.86
C LEU A 23 1.94 7.23 13.15
N THR A 24 1.59 5.95 13.12
CA THR A 24 1.03 5.23 14.27
C THR A 24 2.13 4.52 15.06
N SER A 25 2.17 4.75 16.38
CA SER A 25 3.13 4.10 17.30
C SER A 25 2.52 2.96 18.11
N ASP A 26 1.20 2.91 18.25
CA ASP A 26 0.51 1.83 18.95
C ASP A 26 0.59 0.50 18.17
N PHE A 27 1.04 -0.56 18.84
CA PHE A 27 1.29 -1.85 18.21
C PHE A 27 0.04 -2.46 17.56
N TYR A 28 -1.10 -2.46 18.27
CA TYR A 28 -2.32 -3.10 17.78
C TYR A 28 -2.95 -2.30 16.64
N MET A 29 -2.88 -0.97 16.71
CA MET A 29 -3.31 -0.11 15.62
C MET A 29 -2.44 -0.28 14.38
N ARG A 30 -1.11 -0.34 14.54
CA ARG A 30 -0.20 -0.66 13.43
C ARG A 30 -0.55 -2.00 12.79
N GLN A 31 -0.80 -3.04 13.59
CA GLN A 31 -1.19 -4.35 13.08
C GLN A 31 -2.51 -4.28 12.28
N SER A 32 -3.51 -3.58 12.80
CA SER A 32 -4.79 -3.37 12.11
C SER A 32 -4.63 -2.64 10.77
N ILE A 33 -3.80 -1.59 10.73
CA ILE A 33 -3.52 -0.83 9.50
C ILE A 33 -2.78 -1.73 8.50
N ALA A 34 -1.80 -2.50 8.94
CA ALA A 34 -1.07 -3.44 8.09
C ALA A 34 -2.03 -4.45 7.43
N GLU A 35 -2.96 -5.05 8.18
CA GLU A 35 -3.97 -5.95 7.60
C GLU A 35 -4.87 -5.25 6.58
N ARG A 36 -5.25 -3.98 6.85
CA ARG A 36 -6.03 -3.19 5.89
C ARG A 36 -5.27 -2.96 4.59
N ILE A 37 -3.97 -2.67 4.66
CA ILE A 37 -3.09 -2.54 3.48
C ILE A 37 -3.05 -3.85 2.70
N ARG A 38 -2.86 -5.00 3.38
CA ARG A 38 -2.88 -6.32 2.72
C ARG A 38 -4.18 -6.57 1.98
N HIS A 39 -5.31 -6.25 2.62
CA HIS A 39 -6.63 -6.39 2.03
C HIS A 39 -6.82 -5.51 0.78
N LEU A 40 -6.35 -4.25 0.83
CA LEU A 40 -6.44 -3.35 -0.32
C LEU A 40 -5.61 -3.86 -1.51
N ILE A 41 -4.38 -4.32 -1.24
CA ILE A 41 -3.49 -4.84 -2.28
C ILE A 41 -4.03 -6.15 -2.87
N SER A 42 -4.57 -7.06 -2.06
CA SER A 42 -5.09 -8.34 -2.54
C SER A 42 -6.31 -8.18 -3.47
N HIS A 43 -7.01 -7.05 -3.40
CA HIS A 43 -8.15 -6.71 -4.24
C HIS A 43 -7.85 -5.56 -5.22
N ALA A 44 -6.57 -5.20 -5.37
CA ALA A 44 -6.18 -4.16 -6.29
C ALA A 44 -6.47 -4.57 -7.74
N ASP A 45 -6.84 -3.58 -8.54
CA ASP A 45 -6.96 -3.72 -9.98
C ASP A 45 -5.61 -4.19 -10.56
N PRO A 46 -5.59 -5.18 -11.48
CA PRO A 46 -4.35 -5.70 -12.06
C PRO A 46 -3.50 -4.68 -12.82
N SER A 47 -4.08 -3.54 -13.19
CA SER A 47 -3.37 -2.42 -13.83
C SER A 47 -2.67 -1.48 -12.84
N LEU A 48 -2.81 -1.70 -11.53
CA LEU A 48 -2.11 -0.95 -10.50
C LEU A 48 -0.59 -1.09 -10.69
N ASP A 49 0.06 0.04 -10.92
CA ASP A 49 1.51 0.10 -11.08
C ASP A 49 2.20 0.35 -9.74
N ILE A 50 2.97 -0.64 -9.29
CA ILE A 50 3.71 -0.59 -8.04
C ILE A 50 4.81 0.48 -8.03
N HIS A 51 5.28 0.90 -9.21
CA HIS A 51 6.30 1.95 -9.33
C HIS A 51 5.72 3.35 -9.21
N SER A 52 4.39 3.48 -9.25
CA SER A 52 3.67 4.75 -9.05
C SER A 52 3.43 5.10 -7.58
N PHE A 53 3.82 4.22 -6.66
CA PHE A 53 3.87 4.52 -5.22
C PHE A 53 5.06 5.43 -4.90
N SER A 54 4.91 6.29 -3.89
CA SER A 54 6.01 7.05 -3.30
C SER A 54 7.12 6.12 -2.79
N GLU A 55 8.37 6.59 -2.76
CA GLU A 55 9.51 5.78 -2.31
C GLU A 55 9.30 5.24 -0.90
N ALA A 56 8.84 6.08 0.03
CA ALA A 56 8.51 5.68 1.39
C ALA A 56 7.42 4.61 1.45
N ALA A 57 6.41 4.70 0.57
CA ALA A 57 5.37 3.68 0.51
C ALA A 57 5.90 2.36 -0.05
N GLN A 58 6.77 2.40 -1.07
CA GLN A 58 7.39 1.19 -1.60
C GLN A 58 8.23 0.48 -0.53
N ASP A 59 9.01 1.22 0.26
CA ASP A 59 9.85 0.65 1.30
C ASP A 59 9.01 -0.02 2.41
N GLU A 60 7.99 0.67 2.92
CA GLU A 60 7.12 0.08 3.96
C GLU A 60 6.34 -1.14 3.42
N LEU A 61 5.90 -1.10 2.15
CA LEU A 61 5.22 -2.24 1.53
C LEU A 61 6.17 -3.44 1.32
N ARG A 62 7.46 -3.21 1.05
CA ARG A 62 8.48 -4.28 1.02
C ARG A 62 8.71 -4.85 2.42
N ASP A 63 8.83 -4.01 3.44
CA ASP A 63 8.98 -4.46 4.83
C ASP A 63 7.79 -5.32 5.29
N LEU A 64 6.59 -5.03 4.79
CA LEU A 64 5.38 -5.83 5.01
C LEU A 64 5.29 -7.08 4.13
N ASN A 65 6.25 -7.33 3.25
CA ASN A 65 6.28 -8.41 2.24
C ASN A 65 5.10 -8.34 1.25
N LEU A 66 4.66 -7.13 0.90
CA LEU A 66 3.54 -6.88 -0.03
C LEU A 66 3.99 -6.47 -1.42
N LEU A 67 5.27 -6.11 -1.57
CA LEU A 67 5.94 -5.92 -2.86
C LEU A 67 7.17 -6.84 -2.94
N PRO A 68 7.57 -7.27 -4.14
CA PRO A 68 8.81 -8.01 -4.31
C PRO A 68 10.01 -7.17 -3.83
N GLU A 69 10.99 -7.84 -3.23
CA GLU A 69 12.30 -7.26 -2.96
C GLU A 69 12.96 -6.90 -4.30
N ASN A 70 13.60 -5.72 -4.37
CA ASN A 70 14.29 -5.23 -5.57
C ASN A 70 15.52 -6.07 -5.90
#